data_AF-A0A4R9JLB6-F1
#
_entry.id   AF-A0A4R9JLB6-F1
#
_cell.length_a   1.000
_cell.length_b   1.000
_cell.length_c   1.000
_cell.angle_alpha   90.00
_cell.angle_beta   90.00
_cell.angle_gamma   90.00
#
_symmetry.space_group_name_H-M   'P 1'
#
loop_
_entity.id
_entity.type
_entity.pdbx_description
1 polymer ?
#
loop_
_entity_poly.entity_id
_entity_poly.type
_entity_poly.pdbx_seq_one_letter_code
_entity_poly.pdbx_strand_id
1 'polypeptide(L)'
;MSFFQMVTFPANSYIIVEGKKDANNFYIIREGKVRVTRETAVVGEDPNQVLGPGDFFGVVAAMSQHPQIESATSLTNVSLISVSYDQFGTLIQKSTAVAMNIIRFFSMKLRQFDTTITRLSFRNAVEEDPNELFKIGEYYFQQQNTSHATFAYQSYLKHLPNGQFVPQAKLRLQTINQPFQSAPIDYTKFNRNYKDNEMIFCEHEPGKELFILQSGKVKISKIVNQNEVMLAVLQAGDIFGEMAILDNKPRSASAVAAGDVELLAINKANFEGMVKAQPQLATRLITLLSERIWIAYKQLANLLLKDPQGRIVDTLMTLAEKNRIKVAPKQAYNFEIGTKDLLKMVGLTDPKDELIISDIMKNNKFIRMDMGKIVCSDMAELEKLVQFYHKKANMENKLKKLK
;
A
#
# COMPACT_ATOMS: atom_id res chain seq x y z
N MET A 1 -17.89 34.17 -0.92
CA MET A 1 -16.47 34.06 -1.35
C MET A 1 -16.20 32.60 -1.67
N SER A 2 -15.56 32.26 -2.81
CA SER A 2 -15.27 30.86 -3.11
C SER A 2 -14.22 30.35 -2.11
N PHE A 3 -14.56 29.26 -1.41
CA PHE A 3 -13.70 28.68 -0.36
C PHE A 3 -12.45 28.00 -0.91
N PHE A 4 -12.47 27.66 -2.20
CA PHE A 4 -11.36 27.06 -2.91
C PHE A 4 -10.85 28.05 -3.96
N GLN A 5 -9.54 28.01 -4.19
CA GLN A 5 -8.88 28.86 -5.18
C GLN A 5 -9.11 28.28 -6.58
N MET A 6 -9.62 29.09 -7.49
CA MET A 6 -9.66 28.76 -8.91
C MET A 6 -8.33 29.14 -9.54
N VAL A 7 -7.73 28.22 -10.30
CA VAL A 7 -6.49 28.46 -11.05
C VAL A 7 -6.68 28.03 -12.50
N THR A 8 -6.04 28.74 -13.42
CA THR A 8 -6.09 28.42 -14.85
C THR A 8 -4.70 28.20 -15.40
N PHE A 9 -4.58 27.27 -16.33
CA PHE A 9 -3.33 27.01 -17.05
C PHE A 9 -3.61 26.97 -18.55
N PRO A 10 -2.79 27.63 -19.38
CA PRO A 10 -2.90 27.48 -20.83
C PRO A 10 -2.48 26.07 -21.25
N ALA A 11 -2.87 25.64 -22.45
CA ALA A 11 -2.42 24.37 -23.01
C ALA A 11 -0.89 24.21 -22.99
N ASN A 12 -0.41 22.99 -22.81
CA ASN A 12 1.01 22.60 -22.73
C ASN A 12 1.77 23.14 -21.50
N SER A 13 1.06 23.45 -20.41
CA SER A 13 1.66 23.88 -19.15
C SER A 13 1.84 22.70 -18.20
N TYR A 14 3.00 22.64 -17.54
CA TYR A 14 3.19 21.77 -16.38
C TYR A 14 2.45 22.34 -15.17
N ILE A 15 1.53 21.55 -14.61
CA ILE A 15 0.74 21.90 -13.43
C ILE A 15 1.42 21.35 -12.17
N ILE A 16 1.79 20.07 -12.20
CA ILE A 16 2.65 19.43 -11.20
C ILE A 16 3.73 18.62 -11.91
N VAL A 17 4.85 18.43 -11.22
CA VAL A 17 6.03 17.73 -11.74
C VAL A 17 6.45 16.67 -10.73
N GLU A 18 6.66 15.45 -11.20
CA GLU A 18 7.13 14.32 -10.41
C GLU A 18 8.44 14.65 -9.67
N GLY A 19 8.58 14.16 -8.43
CA GLY A 19 9.73 14.42 -7.56
C GLY A 19 9.75 15.80 -6.90
N LYS A 20 8.87 16.74 -7.29
CA LYS A 20 8.79 18.06 -6.67
C LYS A 20 8.33 17.92 -5.20
N LYS A 21 9.12 18.50 -4.28
CA LYS A 21 8.82 18.61 -2.84
C LYS A 21 7.74 19.70 -2.61
N ASP A 22 7.20 19.77 -1.38
CA ASP A 22 6.20 20.78 -0.95
C ASP A 22 4.89 20.76 -1.76
N ALA A 23 4.43 19.55 -2.10
CA ALA A 23 3.20 19.33 -2.83
C ALA A 23 1.98 19.52 -1.92
N ASN A 24 1.66 20.76 -1.52
CA ASN A 24 0.62 21.02 -0.51
C ASN A 24 -0.82 21.01 -1.06
N ASN A 25 -0.96 21.05 -2.39
CA ASN A 25 -2.24 21.18 -3.06
C ASN A 25 -2.46 20.04 -4.07
N PHE A 26 -3.70 19.60 -4.17
CA PHE A 26 -4.18 18.81 -5.30
C PHE A 26 -5.21 19.60 -6.10
N TYR A 27 -5.57 19.07 -7.26
CA TYR A 27 -6.40 19.78 -8.22
C TYR A 27 -7.58 18.92 -8.66
N ILE A 28 -8.75 19.54 -8.76
CA ILE A 28 -9.95 18.97 -9.41
C ILE A 28 -10.18 19.73 -10.71
N ILE A 29 -10.35 19.00 -11.81
CA ILE A 29 -10.53 19.58 -13.13
C ILE A 29 -11.97 20.08 -13.24
N ARG A 30 -12.13 21.38 -13.49
CA ARG A 30 -13.44 21.98 -13.77
C ARG A 30 -13.69 21.99 -15.28
N GLU A 31 -12.71 22.41 -16.06
CA GLU A 31 -12.78 22.51 -17.53
C GLU A 31 -11.44 22.14 -18.17
N GLY A 32 -11.50 21.59 -19.39
CA GLY A 32 -10.34 21.19 -20.19
C GLY A 32 -9.86 19.76 -19.95
N LYS A 33 -8.69 19.43 -20.49
CA LYS A 33 -8.07 18.10 -20.40
C LYS A 33 -6.64 18.18 -19.86
N VAL A 34 -6.27 17.23 -19.01
CA VAL A 34 -4.93 17.12 -18.39
C VAL A 34 -4.38 15.73 -18.69
N ARG A 35 -3.12 15.64 -19.10
CA ARG A 35 -2.39 14.37 -19.19
C ARG A 35 -1.60 14.15 -17.92
N VAL A 36 -1.73 12.97 -17.32
CA VAL A 36 -0.90 12.52 -16.21
C VAL A 36 0.11 11.50 -16.72
N THR A 37 1.37 11.68 -16.33
CA THR A 37 2.49 10.80 -16.67
C THR A 37 3.31 10.45 -15.45
N ARG A 38 3.96 9.28 -15.46
CA ARG A 38 4.83 8.78 -14.39
C ARG A 38 6.10 8.21 -15.02
N GLU A 39 7.24 8.40 -14.38
CA GLU A 39 8.49 7.74 -14.82
C GLU A 39 8.41 6.22 -14.62
N THR A 40 7.78 5.79 -13.52
CA THR A 40 7.57 4.38 -13.22
C THR A 40 6.28 3.89 -13.87
N ALA A 41 6.42 3.04 -14.90
CA ALA A 41 5.29 2.37 -15.51
C ALA A 41 4.70 1.32 -14.55
N VAL A 42 3.42 1.49 -14.20
CA VAL A 42 2.65 0.50 -13.44
C VAL A 42 1.96 -0.44 -14.44
N VAL A 43 2.14 -1.75 -14.27
CA VAL A 43 1.52 -2.74 -15.15
C VAL A 43 -0.01 -2.61 -15.09
N GLY A 44 -0.64 -2.33 -16.23
CA GLY A 44 -2.09 -2.16 -16.32
C GLY A 44 -2.60 -0.73 -16.14
N GLU A 45 -1.72 0.26 -15.93
CA GLU A 45 -2.06 1.67 -16.06
C GLU A 45 -1.65 2.21 -17.44
N ASP A 46 -2.46 3.13 -18.00
CA ASP A 46 -2.08 3.90 -19.17
C ASP A 46 -1.00 4.92 -18.78
N PRO A 47 0.23 4.84 -19.33
CA PRO A 47 1.30 5.79 -19.02
C PRO A 47 0.99 7.22 -19.46
N ASN A 48 -0.04 7.43 -20.29
CA ASN A 48 -0.49 8.73 -20.79
C ASN A 48 -1.97 9.00 -20.46
N GLN A 49 -2.41 8.59 -19.28
CA GLN A 49 -3.78 8.80 -18.81
C GLN A 49 -4.24 10.25 -19.02
N VAL A 50 -5.37 10.43 -19.72
CA VAL A 50 -5.99 11.75 -19.93
C VAL A 50 -7.19 11.88 -18.99
N LEU A 51 -7.16 12.93 -18.17
CA LEU A 51 -8.19 13.32 -17.23
C LEU A 51 -9.00 14.50 -17.77
N GLY A 52 -10.29 14.53 -17.42
CA GLY A 52 -11.25 15.56 -17.82
C GLY A 52 -12.05 16.14 -16.64
N PRO A 53 -13.10 16.93 -16.91
CA PRO A 53 -13.91 17.56 -15.88
C PRO A 53 -14.47 16.56 -14.85
N GLY A 54 -14.26 16.86 -13.56
CA GLY A 54 -14.63 16.00 -12.44
C GLY A 54 -13.50 15.10 -11.91
N ASP A 55 -12.48 14.83 -12.73
CA ASP A 55 -11.29 14.09 -12.31
C ASP A 55 -10.35 14.95 -11.45
N PHE A 56 -9.42 14.30 -10.76
CA PHE A 56 -8.46 14.93 -9.86
C PHE A 56 -7.07 14.32 -9.99
N PHE A 57 -6.05 15.07 -9.58
CA PHE A 57 -4.65 14.62 -9.57
C PHE A 57 -3.84 15.35 -8.48
N GLY A 58 -2.70 14.77 -8.09
CA GLY A 58 -1.84 15.31 -7.02
C GLY A 58 -2.32 15.05 -5.59
N VAL A 59 -3.42 14.31 -5.40
CA VAL A 59 -4.00 14.03 -4.07
C VAL A 59 -3.03 13.27 -3.18
N VAL A 60 -2.33 12.28 -3.72
CA VAL A 60 -1.42 11.42 -2.93
C VAL A 60 -0.37 12.28 -2.22
N ALA A 61 0.36 13.12 -2.97
CA ALA A 61 1.40 13.96 -2.41
C ALA A 61 0.85 15.02 -1.45
N ALA A 62 -0.29 15.63 -1.78
CA ALA A 62 -0.96 16.61 -0.92
C ALA A 62 -1.38 16.04 0.44
N MET A 63 -1.88 14.80 0.45
CA MET A 63 -2.41 14.19 1.65
C MET A 63 -1.35 13.47 2.48
N SER A 64 -0.34 12.86 1.85
CA SER A 64 0.78 12.21 2.57
C SER A 64 1.89 13.17 2.98
N GLN A 65 1.93 14.37 2.39
CA GLN A 65 3.01 15.37 2.54
C GLN A 65 4.36 14.86 2.02
N HIS A 66 4.34 13.99 1.02
CA HIS A 66 5.52 13.48 0.33
C HIS A 66 5.74 14.16 -1.02
N PRO A 67 6.90 13.97 -1.67
CA PRO A 67 7.13 14.45 -3.03
C PRO A 67 6.13 13.88 -4.04
N GLN A 68 5.89 14.63 -5.13
CA GLN A 68 5.00 14.20 -6.20
C GLN A 68 5.42 12.87 -6.83
N ILE A 69 4.45 11.98 -7.07
CA ILE A 69 4.66 10.68 -7.73
C ILE A 69 4.23 10.68 -9.20
N GLU A 70 3.80 11.83 -9.71
CA GLU A 70 3.30 11.99 -11.07
C GLU A 70 3.53 13.42 -11.56
N SER A 71 3.61 13.57 -12.87
CA SER A 71 3.56 14.86 -13.54
C SER A 71 2.19 15.06 -14.19
N ALA A 72 1.69 16.29 -14.22
CA ALA A 72 0.46 16.62 -14.90
C ALA A 72 0.68 17.81 -15.84
N THR A 73 0.30 17.64 -17.10
CA THR A 73 0.43 18.66 -18.15
C THR A 73 -0.92 18.95 -18.78
N SER A 74 -1.29 20.22 -18.93
CA SER A 74 -2.53 20.61 -19.60
C SER A 74 -2.46 20.29 -21.11
N LEU A 75 -3.49 19.65 -21.66
CA LEU A 75 -3.63 19.41 -23.11
C LEU A 75 -4.44 20.50 -23.81
N THR A 76 -5.33 21.14 -23.06
CA THR A 76 -6.09 22.31 -23.48
C THR A 76 -5.86 23.43 -22.49
N ASN A 77 -6.45 24.60 -22.69
CA ASN A 77 -6.63 25.52 -21.58
C ASN A 77 -7.47 24.81 -20.51
N VAL A 78 -7.05 24.88 -19.26
CA VAL A 78 -7.70 24.19 -18.14
C VAL A 78 -8.05 25.18 -17.04
N SER A 79 -9.18 24.94 -16.38
CA SER A 79 -9.60 25.60 -15.15
C SER A 79 -9.70 24.55 -14.07
N LEU A 80 -9.02 24.78 -12.95
CA LEU A 80 -8.88 23.82 -11.86
C LEU A 80 -9.33 24.45 -10.54
N ILE A 81 -9.88 23.60 -9.67
CA ILE A 81 -10.07 23.92 -8.26
C ILE A 81 -8.82 23.44 -7.53
N SER A 82 -8.07 24.35 -6.93
CA SER A 82 -6.93 24.02 -6.07
C SER A 82 -7.42 23.83 -4.64
N VAL A 83 -7.06 22.70 -4.03
CA VAL A 83 -7.44 22.33 -2.68
C VAL A 83 -6.19 21.98 -1.89
N SER A 84 -5.97 22.67 -0.78
CA SER A 84 -4.87 22.39 0.15
C SER A 84 -5.27 21.32 1.18
N TYR A 85 -4.26 20.75 1.86
CA TYR A 85 -4.46 19.77 2.93
C TYR A 85 -5.47 20.22 4.01
N ASP A 86 -5.35 21.47 4.49
CA ASP A 86 -6.23 22.05 5.51
C ASP A 86 -7.66 22.29 5.02
N GLN A 87 -7.84 22.48 3.71
CA GLN A 87 -9.16 22.68 3.10
C GLN A 87 -9.88 21.36 2.79
N PHE A 88 -9.22 20.21 2.96
CA PHE A 88 -9.76 18.91 2.59
C PHE A 88 -11.01 18.54 3.41
N GLY A 89 -10.99 18.78 4.73
CA GLY A 89 -12.16 18.56 5.58
C GLY A 89 -13.38 19.36 5.12
N THR A 90 -13.18 20.62 4.70
CA THR A 90 -14.22 21.47 4.13
C THR A 90 -14.73 20.94 2.78
N LEU A 91 -13.85 20.40 1.94
CA LEU A 91 -14.25 19.75 0.68
C LEU A 91 -15.22 18.59 0.93
N ILE A 92 -14.89 17.72 1.88
CA ILE A 92 -15.72 16.55 2.24
C ILE A 92 -17.10 16.99 2.74
N GLN A 93 -17.15 18.02 3.60
CA GLN A 93 -18.42 18.56 4.12
C GLN A 93 -19.32 19.08 3.01
N LYS A 94 -18.74 19.71 2.00
CA LYS A 94 -19.50 20.28 0.87
C LYS A 94 -19.87 19.24 -0.18
N SER A 95 -19.03 18.22 -0.38
CA SER A 95 -19.27 17.17 -1.36
C SER A 95 -18.71 15.84 -0.88
N THR A 96 -19.56 15.07 -0.20
CA THR A 96 -19.25 13.68 0.18
C THR A 96 -18.96 12.81 -1.05
N ALA A 97 -19.57 13.11 -2.20
CA ALA A 97 -19.33 12.39 -3.45
C ALA A 97 -17.86 12.49 -3.91
N VAL A 98 -17.23 13.67 -3.78
CA VAL A 98 -15.81 13.83 -4.15
C VAL A 98 -14.92 13.00 -3.22
N ALA A 99 -15.19 13.01 -1.92
CA ALA A 99 -14.46 12.20 -0.95
C ALA A 99 -14.57 10.69 -1.27
N MET A 100 -15.79 10.23 -1.56
CA MET A 100 -16.05 8.84 -1.92
C MET A 100 -15.36 8.43 -3.23
N ASN A 101 -15.32 9.33 -4.21
CA ASN A 101 -14.59 9.08 -5.46
C ASN A 101 -13.08 8.96 -5.22
N ILE A 102 -12.49 9.82 -4.38
CA ILE A 102 -11.07 9.73 -4.00
C ILE A 102 -10.78 8.42 -3.25
N ILE A 103 -11.60 8.07 -2.26
CA ILE A 103 -11.45 6.84 -1.47
C ILE A 103 -11.52 5.60 -2.36
N ARG A 104 -12.51 5.54 -3.27
CA ARG A 104 -12.65 4.42 -4.21
C ARG A 104 -11.47 4.33 -5.17
N PHE A 105 -11.04 5.47 -5.72
CA PHE A 105 -9.87 5.51 -6.60
C PHE A 105 -8.61 5.00 -5.90
N PHE A 106 -8.37 5.41 -4.65
CA PHE A 106 -7.22 4.97 -3.88
C PHE A 106 -7.28 3.50 -3.48
N SER A 107 -8.45 3.00 -3.10
CA SER A 107 -8.70 1.58 -2.87
C SER A 107 -8.33 0.73 -4.10
N MET A 108 -8.85 1.10 -5.27
CA MET A 108 -8.54 0.40 -6.52
C MET A 108 -7.04 0.47 -6.85
N LYS A 109 -6.41 1.63 -6.68
CA LYS A 109 -5.00 1.84 -6.97
C LYS A 109 -4.09 1.00 -6.06
N LEU A 110 -4.39 0.93 -4.76
CA LEU A 110 -3.67 0.05 -3.82
C LEU A 110 -3.77 -1.42 -4.24
N ARG A 111 -4.96 -1.87 -4.66
CA ARG A 111 -5.14 -3.26 -5.12
C ARG A 111 -4.26 -3.57 -6.34
N GLN A 112 -4.17 -2.62 -7.27
CA GLN A 112 -3.32 -2.75 -8.45
C GLN A 112 -1.83 -2.79 -8.07
N PHE A 113 -1.40 -1.94 -7.13
CA PHE A 113 -0.04 -1.99 -6.61
C PHE A 113 0.26 -3.32 -5.91
N ASP A 114 -0.58 -3.76 -4.97
CA ASP A 114 -0.41 -5.02 -4.25
C ASP A 114 -0.27 -6.19 -5.23
N THR A 115 -1.12 -6.22 -6.26
CA THR A 115 -1.07 -7.24 -7.30
C THR A 115 0.24 -7.16 -8.09
N THR A 116 0.64 -5.96 -8.52
CA THR A 116 1.85 -5.76 -9.33
C THR A 116 3.13 -6.07 -8.54
N ILE A 117 3.24 -5.58 -7.31
CA ILE A 117 4.35 -5.86 -6.40
C ILE A 117 4.43 -7.35 -6.13
N THR A 118 3.30 -8.03 -5.88
CA THR A 118 3.26 -9.49 -5.71
C THR A 118 3.83 -10.18 -6.95
N ARG A 119 3.36 -9.84 -8.16
CA ARG A 119 3.83 -10.48 -9.42
C ARG A 119 5.31 -10.23 -9.71
N LEU A 120 5.79 -9.01 -9.45
CA LEU A 120 7.19 -8.66 -9.70
C LEU A 120 8.13 -9.29 -8.68
N SER A 121 7.70 -9.37 -7.41
CA SER A 121 8.47 -10.02 -6.34
C SER A 121 8.47 -11.54 -6.49
N PHE A 122 7.37 -12.11 -7.00
CA PHE A 122 7.17 -13.55 -7.11
C PHE A 122 6.75 -13.89 -8.55
N ARG A 123 7.68 -14.44 -9.35
CA ARG A 123 7.57 -14.68 -10.81
C ARG A 123 6.33 -15.45 -11.29
N ASN A 124 5.55 -16.07 -10.39
CA ASN A 124 4.31 -16.75 -10.70
C ASN A 124 3.14 -15.95 -10.12
N ALA A 125 2.45 -15.22 -10.99
CA ALA A 125 1.23 -14.53 -10.64
C ALA A 125 0.12 -15.55 -10.33
N VAL A 126 -0.44 -15.48 -9.12
CA VAL A 126 -1.62 -16.23 -8.69
C VAL A 126 -2.78 -15.88 -9.65
N GLU A 127 -3.25 -16.85 -10.44
CA GLU A 127 -4.55 -16.75 -11.11
C GLU A 127 -5.66 -16.71 -10.06
N GLU A 128 -6.77 -16.02 -10.32
CA GLU A 128 -7.94 -16.03 -9.43
C GLU A 128 -8.58 -17.42 -9.42
N ASP A 129 -8.04 -18.34 -8.60
CA ASP A 129 -8.62 -19.64 -8.33
C ASP A 129 -9.65 -19.51 -7.19
N PRO A 130 -10.92 -19.89 -7.41
CA PRO A 130 -11.90 -19.93 -6.33
C PRO A 130 -11.42 -20.74 -5.11
N ASN A 131 -10.52 -21.70 -5.30
CA ASN A 131 -9.99 -22.56 -4.26
C ASN A 131 -8.80 -21.97 -3.48
N GLU A 132 -8.41 -20.71 -3.69
CA GLU A 132 -7.27 -20.12 -2.94
C GLU A 132 -7.47 -20.18 -1.42
N LEU A 133 -8.69 -20.02 -0.91
CA LEU A 133 -8.98 -20.19 0.53
C LEU A 133 -8.60 -21.58 1.05
N PHE A 134 -8.82 -22.63 0.26
CA PHE A 134 -8.42 -23.99 0.61
C PHE A 134 -6.89 -24.13 0.60
N LYS A 135 -6.20 -23.55 -0.39
CA LYS A 135 -4.73 -23.56 -0.46
C LYS A 135 -4.09 -22.83 0.73
N ILE A 136 -4.69 -21.72 1.17
CA ILE A 136 -4.30 -21.02 2.39
C ILE A 136 -4.45 -21.93 3.62
N GLY A 137 -5.56 -22.68 3.70
CA GLY A 137 -5.78 -23.69 4.73
C GLY A 137 -4.68 -24.76 4.73
N GLU A 138 -4.34 -25.33 3.56
CA GLU A 138 -3.26 -26.32 3.43
C GLU A 138 -1.90 -25.74 3.85
N TYR A 139 -1.60 -24.49 3.50
CA TYR A 139 -0.37 -23.82 3.94
C TYR A 139 -0.29 -23.79 5.47
N TYR A 140 -1.30 -23.26 6.17
CA TYR A 140 -1.26 -23.18 7.63
C TYR A 140 -1.29 -24.56 8.30
N PHE A 141 -1.99 -25.53 7.70
CA PHE A 141 -2.00 -26.91 8.17
C PHE A 141 -0.59 -27.54 8.11
N GLN A 142 0.14 -27.33 7.00
CA GLN A 142 1.52 -27.80 6.85
C GLN A 142 2.48 -27.13 7.84
N GLN A 143 2.24 -25.85 8.17
CA GLN A 143 2.99 -25.11 9.20
C GLN A 143 2.55 -25.44 10.63
N GLN A 144 1.65 -26.41 10.82
CA GLN A 144 1.09 -26.81 12.13
C GLN A 144 0.33 -25.69 12.87
N ASN A 145 -0.04 -24.62 12.16
CA ASN A 145 -0.85 -23.55 12.70
C ASN A 145 -2.34 -23.90 12.57
N THR A 146 -2.83 -24.68 13.55
CA THR A 146 -4.18 -25.24 13.53
C THR A 146 -5.28 -24.18 13.60
N SER A 147 -5.08 -23.08 14.32
CA SER A 147 -6.09 -22.01 14.44
C SER A 147 -6.32 -21.31 13.10
N HIS A 148 -5.26 -20.94 12.40
CA HIS A 148 -5.36 -20.27 11.09
C HIS A 148 -5.85 -21.22 10.00
N ALA A 149 -5.40 -22.49 10.02
CA ALA A 149 -5.90 -23.52 9.12
C ALA A 149 -7.41 -23.73 9.29
N THR A 150 -7.88 -23.80 10.54
CA THR A 150 -9.31 -23.94 10.87
C THR A 150 -10.13 -22.80 10.30
N PHE A 151 -9.68 -21.56 10.52
CA PHE A 151 -10.37 -20.37 10.00
C PHE A 151 -10.49 -20.43 8.47
N ALA A 152 -9.38 -20.73 7.77
CA ALA A 152 -9.35 -20.77 6.32
C ALA A 152 -10.27 -21.87 5.75
N TYR A 153 -10.25 -23.08 6.31
CA TYR A 153 -11.15 -24.16 5.87
C TYR A 153 -12.61 -23.86 6.15
N GLN A 154 -12.95 -23.30 7.32
CA GLN A 154 -14.32 -22.88 7.63
C GLN A 154 -14.80 -21.78 6.69
N SER A 155 -13.94 -20.80 6.39
CA SER A 155 -14.23 -19.74 5.42
C SER A 155 -14.45 -20.32 4.01
N TYR A 156 -13.61 -21.25 3.56
CA TYR A 156 -13.78 -21.97 2.30
C TYR A 156 -15.12 -22.72 2.24
N LEU A 157 -15.46 -23.51 3.26
CA LEU A 157 -16.73 -24.25 3.31
C LEU A 157 -17.97 -23.35 3.32
N LYS A 158 -17.87 -22.18 3.95
CA LYS A 158 -18.96 -21.20 4.03
C LYS A 158 -19.21 -20.49 2.70
N HIS A 159 -18.15 -20.13 1.99
CA HIS A 159 -18.23 -19.33 0.77
C HIS A 159 -18.29 -20.17 -0.51
N LEU A 160 -17.78 -21.40 -0.48
CA LEU A 160 -17.76 -22.35 -1.59
C LEU A 160 -18.30 -23.72 -1.12
N PRO A 161 -19.60 -23.82 -0.75
CA PRO A 161 -20.18 -25.06 -0.24
C PRO A 161 -20.18 -26.21 -1.26
N ASN A 162 -20.08 -25.89 -2.55
CA ASN A 162 -20.00 -26.83 -3.67
C ASN A 162 -18.60 -26.85 -4.33
N GLY A 163 -17.57 -26.33 -3.64
CA GLY A 163 -16.21 -26.29 -4.17
C GLY A 163 -15.55 -27.67 -4.26
N GLN A 164 -14.57 -27.81 -5.16
CA GLN A 164 -13.89 -29.08 -5.46
C GLN A 164 -13.28 -29.75 -4.20
N PHE A 165 -12.72 -28.95 -3.30
CA PHE A 165 -11.99 -29.43 -2.12
C PHE A 165 -12.83 -29.53 -0.84
N VAL A 166 -14.17 -29.45 -0.93
CA VAL A 166 -15.05 -29.56 0.25
C VAL A 166 -14.83 -30.85 1.05
N PRO A 167 -14.71 -32.06 0.42
CA PRO A 167 -14.44 -33.29 1.17
C PRO A 167 -13.11 -33.24 1.93
N GLN A 168 -12.08 -32.66 1.30
CA GLN A 168 -10.75 -32.55 1.88
C GLN A 168 -10.72 -31.54 3.03
N ALA A 169 -11.34 -30.38 2.87
CA ALA A 169 -11.46 -29.39 3.93
C ALA A 169 -12.16 -29.94 5.18
N LYS A 170 -13.24 -30.72 4.99
CA LYS A 170 -13.92 -31.42 6.11
C LYS A 170 -13.02 -32.45 6.77
N LEU A 171 -12.30 -33.26 5.99
CA LEU A 171 -11.35 -34.23 6.52
C LEU A 171 -10.22 -33.56 7.33
N ARG A 172 -9.70 -32.43 6.85
CA ARG A 172 -8.68 -31.64 7.57
C ARG A 172 -9.21 -31.12 8.90
N LEU A 173 -10.42 -30.55 8.91
CA LEU A 173 -11.08 -30.09 10.13
C LEU A 173 -11.34 -31.22 11.14
N GLN A 174 -11.73 -32.41 10.67
CA GLN A 174 -11.84 -33.61 11.52
C GLN A 174 -10.49 -34.02 12.11
N THR A 175 -9.43 -33.99 11.30
CA THR A 175 -8.07 -34.37 11.72
C THR A 175 -7.56 -33.47 12.85
N ILE A 176 -7.93 -32.18 12.85
CA ILE A 176 -7.56 -31.22 13.90
C ILE A 176 -8.62 -31.06 14.99
N ASN A 177 -9.65 -31.92 15.02
CA ASN A 177 -10.77 -31.90 15.99
C ASN A 177 -11.49 -30.53 16.08
N GLN A 178 -11.76 -29.90 14.94
CA GLN A 178 -12.44 -28.60 14.87
C GLN A 178 -13.79 -28.70 14.16
N PRO A 179 -14.77 -27.85 14.52
CA PRO A 179 -16.08 -27.85 13.87
C PRO A 179 -15.98 -27.39 12.42
N PHE A 180 -16.96 -27.79 11.60
CA PHE A 180 -17.05 -27.39 10.19
C PHE A 180 -17.54 -25.97 9.95
N GLN A 181 -18.17 -25.38 10.97
CA GLN A 181 -18.74 -24.05 10.90
C GLN A 181 -18.09 -23.17 11.97
N SER A 182 -17.77 -21.94 11.58
CA SER A 182 -17.37 -20.90 12.52
C SER A 182 -18.57 -20.43 13.34
N ALA A 183 -18.33 -19.84 14.51
CA ALA A 183 -19.37 -19.10 15.21
C ALA A 183 -19.95 -18.00 14.30
N PRO A 184 -21.27 -17.73 14.35
CA PRO A 184 -21.86 -16.65 13.57
C PRO A 184 -21.32 -15.30 14.05
N ILE A 185 -20.88 -14.47 13.10
CA ILE A 185 -20.46 -13.10 13.37
C ILE A 185 -21.72 -12.23 13.41
N ASP A 186 -21.97 -11.59 14.54
CA ASP A 186 -23.06 -10.63 14.69
C ASP A 186 -22.71 -9.29 14.04
N TYR A 187 -23.02 -9.11 12.76
CA TYR A 187 -22.77 -7.88 11.97
C TYR A 187 -23.50 -6.62 12.47
N THR A 188 -24.34 -6.72 13.51
CA THR A 188 -24.94 -5.54 14.16
C THR A 188 -24.02 -4.90 15.19
N LYS A 189 -23.06 -5.66 15.72
CA LYS A 189 -22.11 -5.19 16.72
C LYS A 189 -20.91 -4.51 16.08
N PHE A 190 -20.78 -3.22 16.33
CA PHE A 190 -19.66 -2.41 15.84
C PHE A 190 -18.33 -2.75 16.52
N ASN A 191 -18.31 -3.02 17.84
CA ASN A 191 -17.07 -3.33 18.55
C ASN A 191 -16.73 -4.82 18.44
N ARG A 192 -15.53 -5.13 17.96
CA ARG A 192 -14.98 -6.49 17.87
C ARG A 192 -13.69 -6.59 18.67
N ASN A 193 -13.55 -7.68 19.40
CA ASN A 193 -12.35 -7.97 20.16
C ASN A 193 -11.76 -9.28 19.64
N TYR A 194 -10.45 -9.29 19.43
CA TYR A 194 -9.70 -10.46 18.99
C TYR A 194 -8.54 -10.68 19.95
N LYS A 195 -8.27 -11.93 20.28
CA LYS A 195 -7.10 -12.33 21.08
C LYS A 195 -5.85 -12.42 20.23
N ASP A 196 -4.70 -12.45 20.89
CA ASP A 196 -3.42 -12.64 20.22
C ASP A 196 -3.48 -13.83 19.24
N ASN A 197 -2.93 -13.61 18.04
CA ASN A 197 -2.87 -14.56 16.95
C ASN A 197 -4.23 -15.01 16.39
N GLU A 198 -5.36 -14.40 16.76
CA GLU A 198 -6.64 -14.69 16.11
C GLU A 198 -6.73 -14.07 14.71
N MET A 199 -7.25 -14.85 13.76
CA MET A 199 -7.50 -14.38 12.40
C MET A 199 -8.78 -13.53 12.38
N ILE A 200 -8.65 -12.29 11.89
CA ILE A 200 -9.76 -11.35 11.74
C ILE A 200 -10.49 -11.62 10.42
N PHE A 201 -9.73 -11.75 9.34
CA PHE A 201 -10.20 -12.17 8.04
C PHE A 201 -9.09 -12.83 7.23
N CYS A 202 -9.47 -13.67 6.27
CA CYS A 202 -8.56 -14.37 5.38
C CYS A 202 -8.49 -13.71 3.99
N GLU A 203 -7.34 -13.77 3.34
CA GLU A 203 -7.20 -13.43 1.93
C GLU A 203 -8.19 -14.25 1.08
N HIS A 204 -8.71 -13.64 0.00
CA HIS A 204 -9.72 -14.21 -0.91
C HIS A 204 -11.11 -14.46 -0.34
N GLU A 205 -11.37 -14.19 0.95
CA GLU A 205 -12.74 -14.25 1.44
C GLU A 205 -13.54 -12.98 1.08
N PRO A 206 -14.87 -13.06 0.92
CA PRO A 206 -15.70 -11.88 0.71
C PRO A 206 -15.68 -10.93 1.93
N GLY A 207 -15.38 -9.65 1.72
CA GLY A 207 -15.39 -8.64 2.78
C GLY A 207 -16.66 -7.78 2.75
N LYS A 208 -17.40 -7.74 3.87
CA LYS A 208 -18.63 -6.92 4.02
C LYS A 208 -18.45 -5.66 4.87
N GLU A 209 -17.32 -5.58 5.58
CA GLU A 209 -17.00 -4.54 6.54
C GLU A 209 -15.53 -4.11 6.36
N LEU A 210 -15.23 -2.88 6.73
CA LEU A 210 -13.88 -2.44 7.06
C LEU A 210 -13.74 -2.30 8.57
N PHE A 211 -12.51 -2.14 9.04
CA PHE A 211 -12.19 -2.04 10.45
C PHE A 211 -11.35 -0.81 10.74
N ILE A 212 -11.66 -0.13 11.84
CA ILE A 212 -10.78 0.87 12.47
C ILE A 212 -10.17 0.23 13.70
N LEU A 213 -8.84 0.12 13.74
CA LEU A 213 -8.11 -0.43 14.88
C LEU A 213 -8.20 0.57 16.04
N GLN A 214 -8.81 0.21 17.17
CA GLN A 214 -8.92 1.07 18.35
C GLN A 214 -7.69 0.89 19.26
N SER A 215 -7.30 -0.36 19.50
CA SER A 215 -6.15 -0.72 20.33
C SER A 215 -5.51 -2.04 19.86
N GLY A 216 -4.22 -2.24 20.16
CA GLY A 216 -3.45 -3.41 19.73
C GLY A 216 -2.73 -3.22 18.39
N LYS A 217 -2.29 -4.32 17.78
CA LYS A 217 -1.62 -4.36 16.47
C LYS A 217 -2.23 -5.44 15.58
N VAL A 218 -2.25 -5.22 14.27
CA VAL A 218 -2.75 -6.21 13.29
C VAL A 218 -1.70 -6.46 12.22
N LYS A 219 -1.31 -7.72 12.03
CA LYS A 219 -0.44 -8.14 10.93
C LYS A 219 -1.27 -8.34 9.67
N ILE A 220 -0.85 -7.70 8.57
CA ILE A 220 -1.38 -7.94 7.23
C ILE A 220 -0.38 -8.79 6.46
N SER A 221 -0.84 -9.91 5.92
CA SER A 221 0.02 -10.86 5.20
C SER A 221 -0.67 -11.51 4.01
N LYS A 222 0.14 -12.04 3.11
CA LYS A 222 -0.29 -12.72 1.89
C LYS A 222 0.45 -14.04 1.76
N ILE A 223 -0.18 -15.08 1.23
CA ILE A 223 0.53 -16.32 0.90
C ILE A 223 0.92 -16.27 -0.58
N VAL A 224 2.22 -16.36 -0.84
CA VAL A 224 2.76 -16.34 -2.20
C VAL A 224 3.78 -17.44 -2.36
N ASN A 225 3.61 -18.32 -3.36
CA ASN A 225 4.46 -19.48 -3.59
C ASN A 225 4.73 -20.29 -2.30
N GLN A 226 3.67 -20.61 -1.55
CA GLN A 226 3.75 -21.33 -0.26
C GLN A 226 4.61 -20.64 0.81
N ASN A 227 4.80 -19.33 0.72
CA ASN A 227 5.46 -18.53 1.76
C ASN A 227 4.51 -17.42 2.22
N GLU A 228 4.41 -17.23 3.54
CA GLU A 228 3.70 -16.06 4.07
C GLU A 228 4.61 -14.82 4.01
N VAL A 229 4.13 -13.81 3.28
CA VAL A 229 4.77 -12.52 3.10
C VAL A 229 4.03 -11.50 3.95
N MET A 230 4.71 -10.92 4.94
CA MET A 230 4.16 -9.80 5.72
C MET A 230 4.15 -8.54 4.85
N LEU A 231 2.97 -7.95 4.67
CA LEU A 231 2.81 -6.70 3.91
C LEU A 231 2.91 -5.48 4.83
N ALA A 232 2.30 -5.56 6.02
CA ALA A 232 2.31 -4.47 6.98
C ALA A 232 2.00 -4.95 8.41
N VAL A 233 2.34 -4.13 9.40
CA VAL A 233 1.81 -4.20 10.77
C VAL A 233 1.10 -2.89 11.05
N LEU A 234 -0.18 -2.98 11.36
CA LEU A 234 -1.06 -1.86 11.64
C LEU A 234 -1.09 -1.56 13.14
N GLN A 235 -1.36 -0.31 13.48
CA GLN A 235 -1.42 0.21 14.85
C GLN A 235 -2.73 0.99 15.09
N ALA A 236 -2.97 1.34 16.36
CA ALA A 236 -4.16 2.09 16.77
C ALA A 236 -4.44 3.30 15.87
N GLY A 237 -5.67 3.34 15.36
CA GLY A 237 -6.23 4.34 14.47
C GLY A 237 -5.97 4.10 12.97
N ASP A 238 -5.30 3.01 12.60
CA ASP A 238 -5.25 2.55 11.22
C ASP A 238 -6.60 1.97 10.78
N ILE A 239 -6.88 2.10 9.49
CA ILE A 239 -8.08 1.56 8.84
C ILE A 239 -7.65 0.47 7.87
N PHE A 240 -8.36 -0.66 7.87
CA PHE A 240 -8.06 -1.78 6.99
C PHE A 240 -9.31 -2.56 6.57
N GLY A 241 -9.18 -3.33 5.48
CA GLY A 241 -10.30 -4.06 4.89
C GLY A 241 -11.24 -3.19 4.04
N GLU A 242 -10.91 -1.91 3.86
CA GLU A 242 -11.63 -0.95 3.03
C GLU A 242 -11.75 -1.40 1.57
N MET A 243 -10.71 -2.07 1.07
CA MET A 243 -10.62 -2.45 -0.35
C MET A 243 -11.70 -3.44 -0.78
N ALA A 244 -12.15 -4.30 0.14
CA ALA A 244 -13.17 -5.28 -0.19
C ALA A 244 -14.56 -4.63 -0.37
N ILE A 245 -14.89 -3.66 0.49
CA ILE A 245 -16.21 -3.01 0.45
C ILE A 245 -16.31 -1.95 -0.66
N LEU A 246 -15.20 -1.26 -0.95
CA LEU A 246 -15.14 -0.17 -1.92
C LEU A 246 -15.08 -0.68 -3.35
N ASP A 247 -14.32 -1.75 -3.60
CA ASP A 247 -14.15 -2.34 -4.93
C ASP A 247 -15.16 -3.46 -5.21
N ASN A 248 -15.91 -3.90 -4.20
CA ASN A 248 -16.78 -5.08 -4.26
C ASN A 248 -16.04 -6.34 -4.73
N LYS A 249 -14.83 -6.55 -4.18
CA LYS A 249 -13.94 -7.67 -4.48
C LYS A 249 -13.55 -8.39 -3.19
N PRO A 250 -13.08 -9.64 -3.25
CA PRO A 250 -12.56 -10.32 -2.07
C PRO A 250 -11.41 -9.58 -1.37
N ARG A 251 -11.12 -9.97 -0.13
CA ARG A 251 -9.96 -9.50 0.64
C ARG A 251 -8.68 -9.73 -0.16
N SER A 252 -7.83 -8.70 -0.23
CA SER A 252 -6.55 -8.75 -0.96
C SER A 252 -5.41 -9.40 -0.16
N ALA A 253 -5.58 -9.53 1.15
CA ALA A 253 -4.62 -10.06 2.10
C ALA A 253 -5.35 -10.61 3.33
N SER A 254 -4.66 -11.39 4.16
CA SER A 254 -5.12 -11.85 5.46
C SER A 254 -4.81 -10.81 6.54
N ALA A 255 -5.64 -10.74 7.57
CA ALA A 255 -5.44 -9.89 8.75
C ALA A 255 -5.49 -10.74 10.03
N VAL A 256 -4.43 -10.66 10.82
CA VAL A 256 -4.25 -11.43 12.06
C VAL A 256 -3.93 -10.49 13.22
N ALA A 257 -4.58 -10.66 14.36
CA ALA A 257 -4.27 -9.91 15.57
C ALA A 257 -2.85 -10.24 16.07
N ALA A 258 -2.10 -9.21 16.45
CA ALA A 258 -0.79 -9.31 17.07
C ALA A 258 -0.86 -8.69 18.47
N GLY A 259 -1.10 -9.52 19.47
CA GLY A 259 -1.61 -9.16 20.79
C GLY A 259 -3.14 -9.06 20.82
N ASP A 260 -3.68 -8.69 21.98
CA ASP A 260 -5.11 -8.38 22.13
C ASP A 260 -5.46 -7.12 21.33
N VAL A 261 -6.54 -7.20 20.55
CA VAL A 261 -6.95 -6.19 19.57
C VAL A 261 -8.41 -5.83 19.76
N GLU A 262 -8.70 -4.53 19.72
CA GLU A 262 -10.06 -3.99 19.67
C GLU A 262 -10.28 -3.24 18.34
N LEU A 263 -11.36 -3.54 17.65
CA LEU A 263 -11.72 -2.97 16.35
C LEU A 263 -13.12 -2.36 16.40
N LEU A 264 -13.31 -1.32 15.60
CA LEU A 264 -14.62 -0.83 15.17
C LEU A 264 -14.90 -1.33 13.75
N ALA A 265 -15.87 -2.22 13.58
CA ALA A 265 -16.34 -2.75 12.31
C ALA A 265 -17.40 -1.81 11.68
N ILE A 266 -17.22 -1.48 10.41
CA ILE A 266 -18.09 -0.56 9.67
C ILE A 266 -18.48 -1.22 8.35
N ASN A 267 -19.79 -1.43 8.17
CA ASN A 267 -20.33 -1.92 6.91
C ASN A 267 -20.41 -0.81 5.85
N LYS A 268 -20.63 -1.21 4.60
CA LYS A 268 -20.72 -0.29 3.45
C LYS A 268 -21.80 0.79 3.60
N ALA A 269 -22.97 0.46 4.14
CA ALA A 269 -24.07 1.41 4.32
C ALA A 269 -23.73 2.51 5.34
N ASN A 270 -23.07 2.12 6.43
CA ASN A 270 -22.67 3.04 7.49
C ASN A 270 -21.42 3.86 7.12
N PHE A 271 -20.61 3.37 6.18
CA PHE A 271 -19.38 4.04 5.77
C PHE A 271 -19.62 5.42 5.15
N GLU A 272 -20.55 5.55 4.21
CA GLU A 272 -20.88 6.85 3.59
C GLU A 272 -21.45 7.83 4.62
N GLY A 273 -22.31 7.33 5.52
CA GLY A 273 -22.82 8.10 6.65
C GLY A 273 -21.70 8.61 7.56
N MET A 274 -20.72 7.77 7.88
CA MET A 274 -19.54 8.16 8.67
C MET A 274 -18.69 9.21 7.95
N VAL A 275 -18.43 9.07 6.66
CA VAL A 275 -17.65 10.05 5.87
C VAL A 275 -18.33 11.42 5.90
N LYS A 276 -19.67 11.45 5.83
CA LYS A 276 -20.47 12.68 5.89
C LYS A 276 -20.51 13.28 7.29
N ALA A 277 -20.77 12.46 8.32
CA ALA A 277 -20.94 12.91 9.70
C ALA A 277 -19.61 13.31 10.35
N GLN A 278 -18.51 12.64 9.99
CA GLN A 278 -17.18 12.86 10.56
C GLN A 278 -16.12 13.07 9.46
N PRO A 279 -16.06 14.27 8.85
CA PRO A 279 -15.08 14.62 7.81
C PRO A 279 -13.62 14.40 8.22
N GLN A 280 -13.33 14.51 9.51
CA GLN A 280 -11.99 14.24 10.05
C GLN A 280 -11.57 12.77 9.87
N LEU A 281 -12.50 11.82 10.01
CA LEU A 281 -12.20 10.40 9.78
C LEU A 281 -11.94 10.12 8.30
N ALA A 282 -12.71 10.75 7.40
CA ALA A 282 -12.47 10.65 5.96
C ALA A 282 -11.12 11.26 5.57
N THR A 283 -10.76 12.41 6.15
CA THR A 283 -9.45 13.04 5.98
C THR A 283 -8.32 12.11 6.43
N ARG A 284 -8.46 11.48 7.61
CA ARG A 284 -7.50 10.51 8.14
C ARG A 284 -7.41 9.28 7.25
N LEU A 285 -8.52 8.71 6.80
CA LEU A 285 -8.54 7.56 5.88
C LEU A 285 -7.79 7.89 4.59
N ILE A 286 -8.11 9.01 3.95
CA ILE A 286 -7.48 9.40 2.69
C ILE A 286 -5.99 9.70 2.88
N THR A 287 -5.60 10.29 4.01
CA THR A 287 -4.19 10.46 4.40
C THR A 287 -3.48 9.11 4.50
N LEU A 288 -4.08 8.13 5.20
CA LEU A 288 -3.52 6.78 5.34
C LEU A 288 -3.41 6.06 3.99
N LEU A 289 -4.45 6.13 3.16
CA LEU A 289 -4.42 5.51 1.82
C LEU A 289 -3.39 6.19 0.92
N SER A 290 -3.23 7.51 1.02
CA SER A 290 -2.21 8.26 0.29
C SER A 290 -0.81 7.84 0.70
N GLU A 291 -0.56 7.68 2.01
CA GLU A 291 0.70 7.18 2.54
C GLU A 291 1.01 5.78 1.99
N ARG A 292 0.03 4.87 2.01
CA ARG A 292 0.18 3.51 1.47
C ARG A 292 0.47 3.52 -0.03
N ILE A 293 -0.25 4.36 -0.80
CA ILE A 293 -0.03 4.49 -2.26
C ILE A 293 1.36 5.02 -2.54
N TRP A 294 1.80 6.02 -1.78
CA TRP A 294 3.12 6.61 -1.95
C TRP A 294 4.24 5.59 -1.67
N ILE A 295 4.14 4.83 -0.58
CA ILE A 295 5.08 3.76 -0.24
C ILE A 295 5.07 2.68 -1.33
N ALA A 296 3.89 2.24 -1.76
CA ALA A 296 3.75 1.20 -2.78
C ALA A 296 4.33 1.64 -4.13
N TYR A 297 4.15 2.92 -4.49
CA TYR A 297 4.77 3.50 -5.69
C TYR A 297 6.29 3.46 -5.60
N LYS A 298 6.88 3.88 -4.47
CA LYS A 298 8.33 3.84 -4.25
C LYS A 298 8.88 2.42 -4.27
N GLN A 299 8.19 1.47 -3.64
CA GLN A 299 8.54 0.04 -3.70
C GLN A 299 8.52 -0.49 -5.13
N LEU A 300 7.51 -0.13 -5.93
CA LEU A 300 7.43 -0.53 -7.32
C LEU A 300 8.59 0.04 -8.15
N ALA A 301 8.86 1.34 -7.99
CA ALA A 301 9.99 2.00 -8.65
C ALA A 301 11.32 1.32 -8.29
N ASN A 302 11.48 0.96 -7.02
CA ASN A 302 12.65 0.25 -6.52
C ASN A 302 12.82 -1.13 -7.18
N LEU A 303 11.75 -1.94 -7.25
CA LEU A 303 11.78 -3.27 -7.88
C LEU A 303 12.16 -3.22 -9.38
N LEU A 304 11.89 -2.11 -10.06
CA LEU A 304 12.26 -1.90 -11.46
C LEU A 304 13.72 -1.48 -11.65
N LEU A 305 14.43 -1.07 -10.60
CA LEU A 305 15.87 -0.83 -10.67
C LEU A 305 16.59 -2.15 -10.97
N LYS A 306 17.48 -2.15 -11.97
CA LYS A 306 18.26 -3.36 -12.31
C LYS A 306 19.41 -3.60 -11.34
N ASP A 307 19.98 -2.52 -10.81
CA ASP A 307 21.13 -2.55 -9.93
C ASP A 307 20.70 -2.90 -8.49
N PRO A 308 21.14 -4.05 -7.93
CA PRO A 308 20.80 -4.43 -6.56
C PRO A 308 21.28 -3.43 -5.50
N GLN A 309 22.41 -2.75 -5.72
CA GLN A 309 22.88 -1.72 -4.78
C GLN A 309 21.95 -0.51 -4.79
N GLY A 310 21.49 -0.11 -5.98
CA GLY A 310 20.49 0.94 -6.14
C GLY A 310 19.19 0.64 -5.38
N ARG A 311 18.71 -0.62 -5.45
CA ARG A 311 17.53 -1.07 -4.70
C ARG A 311 17.69 -0.89 -3.19
N ILE A 312 18.82 -1.35 -2.65
CA ILE A 312 19.11 -1.29 -1.21
C ILE A 312 19.14 0.17 -0.73
N VAL A 313 19.88 1.03 -1.42
CA VAL A 313 20.05 2.44 -1.02
C VAL A 313 18.74 3.22 -1.15
N ASP A 314 17.97 3.03 -2.23
CA ASP A 314 16.68 3.69 -2.39
C ASP A 314 15.62 3.16 -1.39
N THR A 315 15.72 1.90 -0.96
CA THR A 315 14.87 1.37 0.12
C THR A 315 15.20 2.03 1.46
N LEU A 316 16.49 2.21 1.78
CA LEU A 316 16.89 2.98 2.97
C LEU A 316 16.34 4.40 2.90
N MET A 317 16.46 5.09 1.76
CA MET A 317 15.89 6.43 1.60
C MET A 317 14.38 6.44 1.78
N THR A 318 13.66 5.47 1.19
CA THR A 318 12.20 5.33 1.36
C THR A 318 11.81 5.13 2.83
N LEU A 319 12.60 4.36 3.60
CA LEU A 319 12.39 4.20 5.04
C LEU A 319 12.60 5.50 5.82
N ALA A 320 13.61 6.31 5.45
CA ALA A 320 13.83 7.60 6.07
C ALA A 320 12.70 8.59 5.74
N GLU A 321 12.25 8.63 4.49
CA GLU A 321 11.13 9.47 4.03
C GLU A 321 9.83 9.08 4.74
N LYS A 322 9.51 7.79 4.82
CA LYS A 322 8.35 7.26 5.56
C LYS A 322 8.37 7.70 7.04
N ASN A 323 9.53 7.68 7.67
CA ASN A 323 9.70 8.11 9.06
C ASN A 323 9.90 9.63 9.21
N ARG A 324 9.69 10.39 8.12
CA ARG A 324 9.77 11.87 8.06
C ARG A 324 11.10 12.41 8.54
N ILE A 325 12.19 11.68 8.28
CA ILE A 325 13.53 12.07 8.66
C ILE A 325 13.99 13.20 7.74
N LYS A 326 14.42 14.30 8.33
CA LYS A 326 14.97 15.43 7.60
C LYS A 326 16.24 15.00 6.85
N VAL A 327 16.27 15.23 5.55
CA VAL A 327 17.46 14.99 4.73
C VAL A 327 18.37 16.22 4.81
N ALA A 328 19.46 16.11 5.57
CA ALA A 328 20.41 17.20 5.78
C ALA A 328 21.83 16.66 6.04
N PRO A 329 22.88 17.46 5.74
CA PRO A 329 24.25 17.09 6.06
C PRO A 329 24.44 16.80 7.55
N LYS A 330 25.21 15.77 7.89
CA LYS A 330 25.47 15.29 9.27
C LYS A 330 24.23 14.90 10.08
N GLN A 331 23.05 14.82 9.45
CA GLN A 331 21.88 14.25 10.10
C GLN A 331 22.05 12.73 10.12
N ALA A 332 22.19 12.16 11.32
CA ALA A 332 22.24 10.72 11.50
C ALA A 332 20.83 10.13 11.65
N TYR A 333 20.67 8.88 11.23
CA TYR A 333 19.44 8.11 11.40
C TYR A 333 19.74 6.62 11.58
N ASN A 334 19.10 6.01 12.57
CA ASN A 334 19.11 4.56 12.78
C ASN A 334 17.82 3.98 12.20
N PHE A 335 17.93 3.06 11.26
CA PHE A 335 16.77 2.51 10.56
C PHE A 335 16.03 1.43 11.37
N GLU A 336 16.59 1.01 12.51
CA GLU A 336 16.05 -0.05 13.38
C GLU A 336 15.88 -1.41 12.68
N ILE A 337 16.48 -1.60 11.50
CA ILE A 337 16.46 -2.86 10.73
C ILE A 337 17.86 -3.45 10.58
N GLY A 338 17.93 -4.78 10.50
CA GLY A 338 19.15 -5.50 10.16
C GLY A 338 19.32 -5.70 8.66
N THR A 339 20.47 -6.24 8.25
CA THR A 339 20.79 -6.53 6.85
C THR A 339 19.85 -7.56 6.22
N LYS A 340 19.53 -8.63 6.94
CA LYS A 340 18.63 -9.69 6.48
C LYS A 340 17.21 -9.20 6.20
N ASP A 341 16.70 -8.31 7.06
CA ASP A 341 15.37 -7.73 6.88
C ASP A 341 15.36 -6.80 5.67
N LEU A 342 16.41 -5.98 5.49
CA LEU A 342 16.54 -5.11 4.33
C LEU A 342 16.61 -5.90 3.02
N LEU A 343 17.38 -6.99 2.97
CA LEU A 343 17.48 -7.85 1.78
C LEU A 343 16.13 -8.44 1.39
N LYS A 344 15.36 -8.93 2.37
CA LYS A 344 13.98 -9.41 2.14
C LYS A 344 13.09 -8.31 1.55
N MET A 345 13.21 -7.07 2.02
CA MET A 345 12.42 -5.94 1.50
C MET A 345 12.70 -5.62 0.02
N VAL A 346 13.93 -5.86 -0.45
CA VAL A 346 14.31 -5.62 -1.87
C VAL A 346 14.21 -6.87 -2.75
N GLY A 347 13.67 -7.97 -2.23
CA GLY A 347 13.54 -9.24 -2.94
C GLY A 347 14.87 -9.94 -3.21
N LEU A 348 15.88 -9.67 -2.39
CA LEU A 348 17.19 -10.34 -2.41
C LEU A 348 17.18 -11.39 -1.31
N THR A 349 17.16 -12.67 -1.67
CA THR A 349 16.97 -13.78 -0.71
C THR A 349 18.08 -14.83 -0.78
N ASP A 350 19.07 -14.66 -1.66
CA ASP A 350 20.24 -15.55 -1.71
C ASP A 350 21.22 -15.15 -0.58
N PRO A 351 21.77 -16.10 0.19
CA PRO A 351 22.81 -15.81 1.17
C PRO A 351 23.98 -14.96 0.64
N LYS A 352 24.30 -15.06 -0.66
CA LYS A 352 25.34 -14.26 -1.30
C LYS A 352 25.01 -12.77 -1.41
N ASP A 353 23.73 -12.40 -1.33
CA ASP A 353 23.28 -11.01 -1.43
C ASP A 353 23.77 -10.16 -0.24
N GLU A 354 24.15 -10.77 0.89
CA GLU A 354 24.79 -10.06 2.02
C GLU A 354 26.14 -9.41 1.64
N LEU A 355 26.82 -9.92 0.62
CA LEU A 355 28.05 -9.32 0.10
C LEU A 355 27.77 -7.93 -0.51
N ILE A 356 26.59 -7.73 -1.09
CA ILE A 356 26.20 -6.45 -1.72
C ILE A 356 26.12 -5.36 -0.66
N ILE A 357 25.54 -5.66 0.51
CA ILE A 357 25.48 -4.72 1.64
C ILE A 357 26.89 -4.42 2.16
N SER A 358 27.74 -5.44 2.26
CA SER A 358 29.13 -5.29 2.70
C SER A 358 29.90 -4.35 1.77
N ASP A 359 29.72 -4.48 0.45
CA ASP A 359 30.33 -3.60 -0.55
C ASP A 359 29.80 -2.16 -0.46
N ILE A 360 28.49 -1.98 -0.22
CA ILE A 360 27.90 -0.65 0.01
C ILE A 360 28.57 0.01 1.22
N MET A 361 28.67 -0.66 2.35
CA MET A 361 29.25 -0.10 3.58
C MET A 361 30.75 0.18 3.45
N LYS A 362 31.49 -0.68 2.72
CA LYS A 362 32.92 -0.49 2.46
C LYS A 362 33.19 0.75 1.62
N ASN A 363 32.37 0.99 0.59
CA ASN A 363 32.54 2.11 -0.33
C ASN A 363 31.89 3.41 0.19
N ASN A 364 30.92 3.31 1.11
CA ASN A 364 30.16 4.44 1.63
C ASN A 364 30.23 4.46 3.15
N LYS A 365 31.28 5.11 3.70
CA LYS A 365 31.55 5.16 5.15
C LYS A 365 30.42 5.77 6.00
N PHE A 366 29.49 6.49 5.37
CA PHE A 366 28.33 7.07 6.03
C PHE A 366 27.20 6.05 6.28
N ILE A 367 27.27 4.84 5.71
CA ILE A 367 26.36 3.72 6.02
C ILE A 367 27.16 2.66 6.78
N ARG A 368 26.72 2.32 7.99
CA ARG A 368 27.40 1.34 8.85
C ARG A 368 26.42 0.48 9.63
N MET A 369 26.94 -0.58 10.23
CA MET A 369 26.22 -1.34 11.25
C MET A 369 26.52 -0.79 12.64
N ASP A 370 25.49 -0.69 13.47
CA ASP A 370 25.58 -0.36 14.89
C ASP A 370 24.60 -1.24 15.66
N MET A 371 25.09 -2.02 16.63
CA MET A 371 24.27 -2.95 17.43
C MET A 371 23.34 -3.86 16.59
N GLY A 372 23.83 -4.36 15.45
CA GLY A 372 23.04 -5.21 14.55
C GLY A 372 22.00 -4.47 13.71
N LYS A 373 21.98 -3.14 13.74
CA LYS A 373 21.08 -2.27 12.96
C LYS A 373 21.85 -1.40 11.98
N ILE A 374 21.20 -1.05 10.87
CA ILE A 374 21.79 -0.15 9.87
C ILE A 374 21.64 1.30 10.33
N VAL A 375 22.73 2.06 10.26
CA VAL A 375 22.80 3.47 10.61
C VAL A 375 23.40 4.26 9.45
N CYS A 376 22.75 5.38 9.11
CA CYS A 376 23.30 6.40 8.23
C CYS A 376 23.78 7.58 9.08
N SER A 377 25.02 8.02 8.93
CA SER A 377 25.54 9.20 9.65
C SER A 377 25.33 10.53 8.92
N ASP A 378 24.96 10.49 7.63
CA ASP A 378 24.70 11.67 6.82
C ASP A 378 23.62 11.39 5.78
N MET A 379 22.39 11.84 6.06
CA MET A 379 21.26 11.67 5.15
C MET A 379 21.42 12.38 3.81
N ALA A 380 22.20 13.47 3.71
CA ALA A 380 22.43 14.14 2.44
C ALA A 380 23.35 13.32 1.52
N GLU A 381 24.34 12.60 2.07
CA GLU A 381 25.16 11.67 1.29
C GLU A 381 24.35 10.45 0.81
N LEU A 382 23.40 9.97 1.63
CA LEU A 382 22.46 8.94 1.19
C LEU A 382 21.60 9.40 0.00
N GLU A 383 21.05 10.61 0.05
CA GLU A 383 20.26 11.19 -1.06
C GLU A 383 21.09 11.29 -2.35
N LYS A 384 22.36 11.73 -2.26
CA LYS A 384 23.26 11.77 -3.42
C LYS A 384 23.51 10.38 -4.02
N LEU A 385 23.69 9.36 -3.18
CA LEU A 385 23.91 7.99 -3.63
C LEU A 385 22.66 7.44 -4.35
N VAL A 386 21.46 7.71 -3.84
CA VAL A 386 20.20 7.37 -4.55
C VAL A 386 20.14 8.04 -5.92
N GLN A 387 20.41 9.35 -5.98
CA GLN A 387 20.38 10.10 -7.25
C GLN A 387 21.39 9.54 -8.27
N PHE A 388 22.55 9.06 -7.81
CA PHE A 388 23.53 8.40 -8.67
C PHE A 388 22.95 7.14 -9.32
N TYR A 389 22.33 6.23 -8.54
CA TYR A 389 21.74 5.01 -9.10
C TYR A 389 20.53 5.28 -10.00
N HIS A 390 19.71 6.28 -9.69
CA HIS A 390 18.60 6.70 -10.57
C HIS A 390 19.11 7.22 -11.92
N LYS A 391 20.15 8.08 -11.91
CA LYS A 391 20.78 8.57 -13.15
C LYS A 391 21.38 7.42 -13.97
N LYS A 392 22.06 6.48 -13.32
CA LYS A 392 22.63 5.27 -13.94
C LYS A 392 21.53 4.44 -14.63
N ALA A 393 20.45 4.13 -13.92
CA ALA A 393 19.32 3.38 -14.47
C ALA A 393 18.67 4.07 -15.69
N ASN A 394 18.48 5.40 -15.61
CA ASN A 394 17.93 6.18 -16.71
C ASN A 394 18.82 6.18 -17.97
N MET A 395 20.15 6.26 -17.80
CA MET A 395 21.10 6.14 -18.92
C MET A 395 21.02 4.75 -19.57
N GLU A 396 21.03 3.69 -18.77
CA GLU A 396 20.92 2.31 -19.27
C GLU A 396 19.62 2.05 -20.04
N ASN A 397 18.51 2.62 -19.57
CA ASN A 397 17.21 2.50 -20.23
C ASN A 397 17.16 3.27 -21.57
N LYS A 398 17.77 4.46 -21.66
CA LYS A 398 17.90 5.20 -22.93
C LYS A 398 18.74 4.44 -23.96
N LEU A 399 19.86 3.86 -23.54
CA LEU A 399 20.73 3.06 -24.40
C LEU A 399 20.02 1.82 -24.98
N LYS A 400 19.07 1.23 -24.25
CA LYS A 400 18.26 0.10 -24.74
C LYS A 400 17.16 0.48 -25.72
N LYS A 401 16.64 1.71 -25.69
CA LYS A 401 15.62 2.18 -26.65
C LYS A 401 16.21 2.58 -28.01
N LEU A 402 17.53 2.76 -28.07
CA LEU A 402 18.28 3.11 -29.29
C LEU A 402 18.85 1.87 -30.02
N LYS A 403 18.72 0.69 -29.42
CA LYS A 403 19.05 -0.61 -30.00
C LYS A 403 17.76 -1.35 -30.27
#